data_AF-A0A4Q6A0X4-F1
#
_entry.id   AF-A0A4Q6A0X4-F1
#
_cell.length_a   1.000
_cell.length_b   1.000
_cell.length_c   1.000
_cell.angle_alpha   90.00
_cell.angle_beta   90.00
_cell.angle_gamma   90.00
#
_symmetry.space_group_name_H-M   'P 1'
#
loop_
_entity.id
_entity.type
_entity.pdbx_description
1 polymer ?
#
loop_
_entity_poly.entity_id
_entity_poly.type
_entity_poly.pdbx_seq_one_letter_code
_entity_poly.pdbx_strand_id
1 'polypeptide(L)'
;SVALSADGNTALTASHSDDGNKGAAWVFTRTAGVWTQQGPKIVATDAVNGSSFTFRTELSADGRTAAFGSRLDNNGLGAVWIWVNNGTVWTQQGNKLLGTGAVGNPGFGSSVSISADGNTLAAGAIFEHNENGAVWIWTRNGGIWTQQGSKLTVNNAPSVGFGSSVSLSADGNHLLSGGLYSEGAWVFSRTGGEWSQKGNKLLPTNIVGSAGVGEASKLSFDGSTAILGGARDNDNVGAVWVFTNMPDPVVSSVTPLIATMGSTINITGSNFNDVAGITFGGTAAASYTVNSSTSISAVVGSGTTGSIGVATYYGSGNKTGFTFLSPNANLSSLQTTGFNLSPTFQANVTSYTATVGNTVSSISLMPTIAQSAATVKINGQAVANMTYSNALALSVGSNTITVEVTAENATSLKSYTITIVRAPSSNADLSQVTLSTGPLSPTFSPTTTAYTATVSNATSSLTITPTISEATATINLNGNTLASGSASTTIPLTVGSNSITISVTAGDGTTTKSYSVNIVRAVPDDLVFVQADLDAITAESIRGSNTDLNTVVASLSLPTSGASGSVISWSSSNINALSNAGAVIN
;
A
#
# COMPACT_ATOMS: atom_id res chain seq x y z
N SER A 1 -8.41 66.74 12.82
CA SER A 1 -7.54 65.55 12.76
C SER A 1 -6.52 65.66 13.88
N VAL A 2 -6.03 64.54 14.41
CA VAL A 2 -5.04 64.52 15.48
C VAL A 2 -3.97 63.46 15.16
N ALA A 3 -2.74 63.68 15.61
CA ALA A 3 -1.65 62.71 15.54
C ALA A 3 -0.78 62.81 16.80
N LEU A 4 -0.07 61.74 17.15
CA LEU A 4 0.75 61.64 18.35
C LEU A 4 2.09 60.97 18.00
N SER A 5 3.19 61.45 18.58
CA SER A 5 4.51 60.82 18.45
C SER A 5 4.53 59.47 19.17
N ALA A 6 5.47 58.60 18.81
CA ALA A 6 5.54 57.25 19.36
C ALA A 6 5.83 57.22 20.87
N ASP A 7 6.53 58.23 21.39
CA ASP A 7 6.79 58.41 22.81
C ASP A 7 5.60 59.04 23.58
N GLY A 8 4.55 59.45 22.88
CA GLY A 8 3.35 60.06 23.46
C GLY A 8 3.52 61.49 23.96
N ASN A 9 4.64 62.17 23.63
CA ASN A 9 4.95 63.49 24.18
C ASN A 9 4.75 64.65 23.20
N THR A 10 4.48 64.39 21.92
CA THR A 10 4.15 65.44 20.94
C THR A 10 2.82 65.12 20.29
N ALA A 11 1.84 66.00 20.45
CA ALA A 11 0.54 65.88 19.83
C ALA A 11 0.35 66.99 18.79
N LEU A 12 -0.19 66.62 17.65
CA LEU A 12 -0.58 67.52 16.58
C LEU A 12 -2.10 67.52 16.51
N THR A 13 -2.71 68.69 16.48
CA THR A 13 -4.15 68.86 16.28
C THR A 13 -4.36 69.79 15.12
N ALA A 14 -5.38 69.55 14.29
CA ALA A 14 -5.65 70.42 13.17
C ALA A 14 -7.13 70.64 12.90
N SER A 15 -7.43 71.88 12.51
CA SER A 15 -8.74 72.41 12.16
C SER A 15 -8.77 72.77 10.68
N HIS A 16 -9.87 72.44 10.01
CA HIS A 16 -10.05 72.66 8.57
C HIS A 16 -10.67 74.03 8.21
N SER A 17 -11.16 74.81 9.18
CA SER A 17 -11.88 76.07 8.92
C SER A 17 -11.17 77.31 9.44
N ASP A 18 -10.00 77.14 10.06
CA ASP A 18 -9.20 78.25 10.56
C ASP A 18 -8.50 79.04 9.41
N ASP A 19 -7.99 80.23 9.72
CA ASP A 19 -7.22 81.09 8.82
C ASP A 19 -7.91 81.40 7.47
N GLY A 20 -9.20 81.75 7.51
CA GLY A 20 -9.98 82.01 6.31
C GLY A 20 -10.27 80.74 5.50
N ASN A 21 -10.57 79.64 6.20
CA ASN A 21 -10.73 78.28 5.66
C ASN A 21 -9.46 77.71 5.02
N LYS A 22 -8.26 78.27 5.27
CA LYS A 22 -7.02 77.62 4.83
C LYS A 22 -6.69 76.37 5.65
N GLY A 23 -7.27 76.26 6.85
CA GLY A 23 -6.91 75.27 7.84
C GLY A 23 -5.63 75.66 8.58
N ALA A 24 -5.53 75.19 9.82
CA ALA A 24 -4.38 75.43 10.68
C ALA A 24 -4.15 74.22 11.58
N ALA A 25 -2.93 74.07 12.06
CA ALA A 25 -2.60 73.07 13.07
C ALA A 25 -1.89 73.68 14.28
N TRP A 26 -2.01 73.00 15.42
CA TRP A 26 -1.37 73.35 16.67
C TRP A 26 -0.61 72.14 17.17
N VAL A 27 0.61 72.39 17.61
CA VAL A 27 1.49 71.37 18.19
C VAL A 27 1.48 71.55 19.69
N PHE A 28 1.35 70.46 20.43
CA PHE A 28 1.42 70.43 21.88
C PHE A 28 2.52 69.46 22.29
N THR A 29 3.30 69.83 23.29
CA THR A 29 4.29 68.96 23.91
C THR A 29 3.89 68.63 25.34
N ARG A 30 4.19 67.41 25.78
CA ARG A 30 3.91 66.92 27.12
C ARG A 30 5.19 66.85 27.92
N THR A 31 5.20 67.48 29.10
CA THR A 31 6.30 67.34 30.07
C THR A 31 5.69 67.13 31.46
N ALA A 32 6.16 66.11 32.18
CA ALA A 32 5.65 65.75 33.51
C ALA A 32 4.11 65.64 33.59
N GLY A 33 3.49 65.10 32.52
CA GLY A 33 2.04 64.91 32.45
C GLY A 33 1.26 66.11 31.91
N VAL A 34 1.84 67.31 31.82
CA VAL A 34 1.17 68.56 31.41
C VAL A 34 1.40 68.83 29.94
N TRP A 35 0.33 69.17 29.21
CA TRP A 35 0.38 69.57 27.80
C TRP A 35 0.49 71.08 27.66
N THR A 36 1.45 71.53 26.84
CA THR A 36 1.66 72.94 26.51
C THR A 36 1.74 73.11 25.00
N GLN A 37 1.08 74.13 24.45
CA GLN A 37 1.21 74.45 23.03
C GLN A 37 2.65 74.88 22.71
N GLN A 38 3.27 74.26 21.71
CA GLN A 38 4.60 74.57 21.22
C GLN A 38 4.50 75.56 20.05
N GLY A 39 4.77 76.84 20.32
CA GLY A 39 4.77 77.89 19.31
C GLY A 39 3.38 78.33 18.83
N PRO A 40 3.29 79.21 17.82
CA PRO A 40 2.02 79.64 17.23
C PRO A 40 1.36 78.52 16.40
N LYS A 41 0.11 78.74 15.98
CA LYS A 41 -0.54 77.88 14.97
C LYS A 41 0.30 77.85 13.69
N ILE A 42 0.41 76.70 13.04
CA ILE A 42 1.07 76.54 11.75
C ILE A 42 0.03 76.54 10.63
N VAL A 43 0.32 77.29 9.58
CA VAL A 43 -0.55 77.48 8.41
C VAL A 43 0.31 77.37 7.15
N ALA A 44 -0.13 76.57 6.19
CA ALA A 44 0.54 76.43 4.91
C ALA A 44 0.65 77.78 4.19
N THR A 45 1.88 78.16 3.81
CA THR A 45 2.16 79.51 3.26
C THR A 45 1.69 79.69 1.82
N ASP A 46 1.60 78.58 1.07
CA ASP A 46 1.24 78.50 -0.35
C ASP A 46 -0.10 77.77 -0.59
N ALA A 47 -0.94 77.67 0.44
CA ALA A 47 -2.31 77.17 0.34
C ALA A 47 -3.22 78.17 -0.41
N VAL A 48 -4.04 77.65 -1.32
CA VAL A 48 -4.93 78.42 -2.20
C VAL A 48 -6.36 77.88 -2.17
N ASN A 49 -7.34 78.78 -2.33
CA ASN A 49 -8.77 78.47 -2.43
C ASN A 49 -9.38 77.77 -1.20
N GLY A 50 -9.30 78.42 -0.02
CA GLY A 50 -10.06 78.06 1.19
C GLY A 50 -10.13 76.54 1.43
N SER A 51 -8.98 75.91 1.67
CA SER A 51 -8.76 74.48 1.91
C SER A 51 -9.79 73.87 2.87
N SER A 52 -10.86 73.32 2.30
CA SER A 52 -12.05 72.93 3.05
C SER A 52 -12.01 71.48 3.60
N PHE A 53 -12.79 71.26 4.66
CA PHE A 53 -13.39 70.02 5.20
C PHE A 53 -12.58 68.72 5.44
N THR A 54 -11.35 68.55 4.94
CA THR A 54 -10.62 67.27 5.11
C THR A 54 -9.13 67.43 5.33
N PHE A 55 -8.76 68.22 6.33
CA PHE A 55 -7.38 68.26 6.78
C PHE A 55 -7.01 66.92 7.45
N ARG A 56 -6.08 66.18 6.84
CA ARG A 56 -5.52 64.94 7.40
C ARG A 56 -4.11 65.21 7.88
N THR A 57 -3.78 64.75 9.08
CA THR A 57 -2.49 65.02 9.70
C THR A 57 -1.84 63.75 10.19
N GLU A 58 -0.53 63.63 10.00
CA GLU A 58 0.29 62.55 10.54
C GLU A 58 1.60 63.12 11.07
N LEU A 59 2.20 62.45 12.05
CA LEU A 59 3.43 62.85 12.73
C LEU A 59 4.43 61.69 12.71
N SER A 60 5.72 61.98 12.48
CA SER A 60 6.78 60.97 12.60
C SER A 60 6.90 60.47 14.04
N ALA A 61 7.49 59.27 14.20
CA ALA A 61 7.61 58.64 15.51
C ALA A 61 8.38 59.51 16.52
N ASP A 62 9.37 60.25 16.05
CA ASP A 62 10.18 61.17 16.85
C ASP A 62 9.53 62.54 17.12
N GLY A 63 8.33 62.78 16.57
CA GLY A 63 7.57 64.02 16.76
C GLY A 63 8.12 65.23 16.01
N ARG A 64 9.09 65.06 15.09
CA ARG A 64 9.77 66.21 14.43
C ARG A 64 9.32 66.49 13.01
N THR A 65 8.62 65.57 12.34
CA THR A 65 8.13 65.78 10.98
C THR A 65 6.63 65.57 10.93
N ALA A 66 5.90 66.58 10.46
CA ALA A 66 4.45 66.53 10.33
C ALA A 66 4.04 66.65 8.85
N ALA A 67 3.04 65.89 8.45
CA ALA A 67 2.46 65.94 7.12
C ALA A 67 0.99 66.39 7.19
N PHE A 68 0.60 67.28 6.28
CA PHE A 68 -0.75 67.84 6.20
C PHE A 68 -1.30 67.67 4.80
N GLY A 69 -2.37 66.90 4.65
CA GLY A 69 -3.08 66.75 3.39
C GLY A 69 -4.33 67.62 3.32
N SER A 70 -4.55 68.26 2.16
CA SER A 70 -5.81 68.93 1.81
C SER A 70 -6.24 68.53 0.41
N ARG A 71 -7.35 67.80 0.32
CA ARG A 71 -7.89 67.33 -0.96
C ARG A 71 -8.48 68.43 -1.84
N LEU A 72 -8.84 69.58 -1.26
CA LEU A 72 -9.54 70.65 -1.99
C LEU A 72 -8.63 71.80 -2.41
N ASP A 73 -7.37 71.82 -1.95
CA ASP A 73 -6.39 72.81 -2.42
C ASP A 73 -6.24 72.74 -3.95
N ASN A 74 -5.87 73.86 -4.56
CA ASN A 74 -5.57 73.95 -5.99
C ASN A 74 -6.74 73.45 -6.86
N ASN A 75 -7.96 73.91 -6.54
CA ASN A 75 -9.20 73.55 -7.23
C ASN A 75 -9.51 72.04 -7.24
N GLY A 76 -9.21 71.33 -6.15
CA GLY A 76 -9.48 69.88 -6.05
C GLY A 76 -8.42 68.99 -6.67
N LEU A 77 -7.30 69.56 -7.16
CA LEU A 77 -6.09 68.78 -7.41
C LEU A 77 -5.56 68.20 -6.08
N GLY A 78 -5.66 68.99 -5.02
CA GLY A 78 -5.18 68.65 -3.68
C GLY A 78 -3.68 68.86 -3.53
N ALA A 79 -3.22 68.87 -2.27
CA ALA A 79 -1.83 69.14 -1.91
C ALA A 79 -1.45 68.50 -0.58
N VAL A 80 -0.15 68.28 -0.38
CA VAL A 80 0.42 67.90 0.92
C VAL A 80 1.55 68.87 1.31
N TRP A 81 1.54 69.33 2.56
CA TRP A 81 2.62 70.14 3.13
C TRP A 81 3.38 69.34 4.18
N ILE A 82 4.71 69.46 4.15
CA ILE A 82 5.57 68.89 5.17
C ILE A 82 6.10 70.00 6.06
N TRP A 83 6.08 69.77 7.36
CA TRP A 83 6.64 70.67 8.35
C TRP A 83 7.66 69.93 9.19
N VAL A 84 8.72 70.63 9.56
CA VAL A 84 9.81 70.08 10.37
C VAL A 84 10.05 70.94 11.59
N ASN A 85 10.32 70.28 12.71
CA ASN A 85 10.65 70.92 13.97
C ASN A 85 12.16 70.96 14.17
N ASN A 86 12.73 72.16 14.24
CA ASN A 86 14.16 72.38 14.50
C ASN A 86 14.47 72.59 15.99
N GLY A 87 13.63 72.05 16.89
CA GLY A 87 13.82 72.05 18.34
C GLY A 87 12.78 72.87 19.09
N THR A 88 12.39 74.04 18.57
CA THR A 88 11.34 74.91 19.16
C THR A 88 10.41 75.54 18.14
N VAL A 89 10.73 75.47 16.85
CA VAL A 89 10.00 76.13 15.77
C VAL A 89 9.69 75.11 14.68
N TRP A 90 8.42 75.12 14.26
CA TRP A 90 7.94 74.38 13.11
C TRP A 90 8.02 75.25 11.86
N THR A 91 8.67 74.74 10.82
CA THR A 91 8.80 75.42 9.53
C THR A 91 8.32 74.52 8.41
N GLN A 92 7.55 75.09 7.46
CA GLN A 92 7.20 74.40 6.23
C GLN A 92 8.48 74.04 5.46
N GLN A 93 8.59 72.78 5.07
CA GLN A 93 9.75 72.24 4.40
C GLN A 93 9.53 72.20 2.88
N GLY A 94 9.95 73.28 2.21
CA GLY A 94 9.80 73.44 0.77
C GLY A 94 8.38 73.83 0.33
N ASN A 95 8.13 73.70 -0.97
CA ASN A 95 6.81 73.95 -1.56
C ASN A 95 5.86 72.78 -1.27
N LYS A 96 4.55 73.02 -1.42
CA LYS A 96 3.57 71.93 -1.36
C LYS A 96 3.89 70.82 -2.36
N LEU A 97 3.68 69.59 -1.92
CA LEU A 97 3.82 68.39 -2.74
C LEU A 97 2.54 68.21 -3.57
N LEU A 98 2.74 67.88 -4.84
CA LEU A 98 1.69 67.60 -5.81
C LEU A 98 1.97 66.24 -6.48
N GLY A 99 0.94 65.43 -6.67
CA GLY A 99 1.06 64.14 -7.35
C GLY A 99 1.23 64.31 -8.86
N THR A 100 2.41 63.98 -9.41
CA THR A 100 2.62 64.01 -10.86
C THR A 100 1.87 62.86 -11.55
N GLY A 101 1.38 63.10 -12.77
CA GLY A 101 0.58 62.11 -13.51
C GLY A 101 -0.86 61.95 -13.02
N ALA A 102 -1.35 62.89 -12.20
CA ALA A 102 -2.76 63.00 -11.82
C ALA A 102 -3.69 63.27 -13.01
N VAL A 103 -4.93 62.78 -12.93
CA VAL A 103 -5.98 62.95 -13.96
C VAL A 103 -7.24 63.50 -13.31
N GLY A 104 -7.74 64.63 -13.84
CA GLY A 104 -8.94 65.30 -13.33
C GLY A 104 -8.69 66.02 -12.00
N ASN A 105 -9.63 65.90 -11.07
CA ASN A 105 -9.59 66.51 -9.73
C ASN A 105 -9.45 65.40 -8.68
N PRO A 106 -8.25 64.80 -8.54
CA PRO A 106 -8.09 63.56 -7.79
C PRO A 106 -8.25 63.69 -6.29
N GLY A 107 -8.18 64.92 -5.76
CA GLY A 107 -8.21 65.16 -4.32
C GLY A 107 -6.97 64.64 -3.61
N PHE A 108 -5.79 64.89 -4.17
CA PHE A 108 -4.52 64.49 -3.58
C PHE A 108 -4.35 64.99 -2.13
N GLY A 109 -3.81 64.15 -1.24
CA GLY A 109 -3.76 64.47 0.20
C GLY A 109 -5.09 64.24 0.93
N SER A 110 -6.04 63.51 0.32
CA SER A 110 -7.27 63.05 1.00
C SER A 110 -7.00 62.11 2.18
N SER A 111 -5.84 61.46 2.17
CA SER A 111 -5.25 60.68 3.25
C SER A 111 -3.73 60.85 3.20
N VAL A 112 -3.06 60.84 4.35
CA VAL A 112 -1.59 60.94 4.45
C VAL A 112 -1.07 59.98 5.50
N SER A 113 0.12 59.43 5.30
CA SER A 113 0.86 58.65 6.28
C SER A 113 2.35 58.91 6.12
N ILE A 114 3.10 59.00 7.22
CA ILE A 114 4.56 59.17 7.21
C ILE A 114 5.23 58.01 7.97
N SER A 115 6.42 57.59 7.53
CA SER A 115 7.23 56.58 8.21
C SER A 115 7.77 57.09 9.55
N ALA A 116 8.23 56.17 10.40
CA ALA A 116 8.70 56.50 11.75
C ALA A 116 9.89 57.47 11.73
N ASP A 117 10.78 57.33 10.76
CA ASP A 117 11.94 58.20 10.54
C ASP A 117 11.60 59.53 9.86
N GLY A 118 10.35 59.75 9.45
CA GLY A 118 9.90 60.97 8.78
C GLY A 118 10.41 61.13 7.34
N ASN A 119 10.95 60.09 6.71
CA ASN A 119 11.56 60.18 5.37
C ASN A 119 10.77 59.52 4.24
N THR A 120 9.71 58.76 4.53
CA THR A 120 8.79 58.23 3.53
C THR A 120 7.39 58.75 3.81
N LEU A 121 6.73 59.27 2.78
CA LEU A 121 5.37 59.79 2.86
C LEU A 121 4.51 59.06 1.82
N ALA A 122 3.34 58.59 2.24
CA ALA A 122 2.28 58.16 1.35
C ALA A 122 1.13 59.17 1.39
N ALA A 123 0.58 59.50 0.23
CA ALA A 123 -0.62 60.33 0.17
C ALA A 123 -1.60 59.82 -0.90
N GLY A 124 -2.84 59.65 -0.47
CA GLY A 124 -3.92 59.10 -1.29
C GLY A 124 -4.77 60.18 -1.96
N ALA A 125 -5.34 59.83 -3.10
CA ALA A 125 -6.29 60.64 -3.85
C ALA A 125 -7.47 59.76 -4.31
N ILE A 126 -8.53 59.75 -3.51
CA ILE A 126 -9.68 58.85 -3.68
C ILE A 126 -10.46 59.08 -5.00
N PHE A 127 -10.42 60.29 -5.55
CA PHE A 127 -11.20 60.67 -6.74
C PHE A 127 -10.41 60.56 -8.05
N GLU A 128 -9.14 60.11 -7.99
CA GLU A 128 -8.29 59.96 -9.16
C GLU A 128 -8.92 59.04 -10.22
N HIS A 129 -8.91 59.50 -11.48
CA HIS A 129 -9.36 58.75 -12.65
C HIS A 129 -10.76 58.10 -12.48
N ASN A 130 -11.79 58.95 -12.27
CA ASN A 130 -13.17 58.52 -12.06
C ASN A 130 -13.35 57.61 -10.84
N GLU A 131 -12.77 58.02 -9.70
CA GLU A 131 -12.87 57.33 -8.41
C GLU A 131 -12.18 55.96 -8.34
N ASN A 132 -11.36 55.61 -9.33
CA ASN A 132 -10.47 54.44 -9.21
C ASN A 132 -9.53 54.62 -8.02
N GLY A 133 -9.05 55.85 -7.85
CA GLY A 133 -8.18 56.23 -6.76
C GLY A 133 -6.71 55.88 -7.01
N ALA A 134 -5.81 56.59 -6.33
CA ALA A 134 -4.37 56.37 -6.41
C ALA A 134 -3.66 56.75 -5.11
N VAL A 135 -2.45 56.21 -4.93
CA VAL A 135 -1.54 56.61 -3.86
C VAL A 135 -0.20 56.99 -4.47
N TRP A 136 0.36 58.09 -4.04
CA TRP A 136 1.71 58.48 -4.41
C TRP A 136 2.62 58.34 -3.20
N ILE A 137 3.87 57.95 -3.46
CA ILE A 137 4.91 57.84 -2.45
C ILE A 137 5.96 58.92 -2.70
N TRP A 138 6.41 59.57 -1.63
CA TRP A 138 7.57 60.44 -1.64
C TRP A 138 8.64 59.95 -0.68
N THR A 139 9.88 60.21 -1.04
CA THR A 139 11.04 59.99 -0.18
C THR A 139 11.79 61.29 0.05
N ARG A 140 12.29 61.48 1.26
CA ARG A 140 13.10 62.63 1.67
C ARG A 140 14.57 62.27 1.64
N ASN A 141 15.38 63.06 0.94
CA ASN A 141 16.83 62.99 1.01
C ASN A 141 17.41 64.41 1.10
N GLY A 142 18.30 64.67 2.07
CA GLY A 142 18.92 65.97 2.26
C GLY A 142 17.92 67.11 2.48
N GLY A 143 16.72 66.80 2.99
CA GLY A 143 15.65 67.78 3.18
C GLY A 143 14.78 68.06 1.94
N ILE A 144 15.01 67.37 0.84
CA ILE A 144 14.24 67.49 -0.40
C ILE A 144 13.31 66.28 -0.51
N TRP A 145 12.03 66.52 -0.77
CA TRP A 145 11.04 65.49 -1.03
C TRP A 145 10.89 65.24 -2.53
N THR A 146 11.09 64.00 -2.96
CA THR A 146 10.92 63.58 -4.35
C THR A 146 9.90 62.46 -4.44
N GLN A 147 9.05 62.49 -5.47
CA GLN A 147 8.11 61.41 -5.74
C GLN A 147 8.90 60.15 -6.12
N GLN A 148 8.57 59.02 -5.51
CA GLN A 148 9.17 57.71 -5.77
C GLN A 148 8.32 56.94 -6.80
N GLY A 149 8.77 56.97 -8.05
CA GLY A 149 8.13 56.25 -9.16
C GLY A 149 6.78 56.85 -9.60
N SER A 150 6.02 56.07 -10.37
CA SER A 150 4.65 56.40 -10.78
C SER A 150 3.67 56.27 -9.61
N LYS A 151 2.50 56.90 -9.73
CA LYS A 151 1.39 56.69 -8.79
C LYS A 151 1.04 55.19 -8.71
N LEU A 152 0.79 54.71 -7.50
CA LEU A 152 0.29 53.37 -7.25
C LEU A 152 -1.20 53.32 -7.54
N THR A 153 -1.60 52.31 -8.30
CA THR A 153 -2.99 52.01 -8.64
C THR A 153 -3.21 50.51 -8.49
N VAL A 154 -4.47 50.12 -8.34
CA VAL A 154 -4.88 48.72 -8.39
C VAL A 154 -5.51 48.42 -9.75
N ASN A 155 -5.10 47.32 -10.37
CA ASN A 155 -5.58 46.95 -11.70
C ASN A 155 -7.03 46.40 -11.62
N ASN A 156 -7.78 46.54 -12.73
CA ASN A 156 -9.07 45.86 -12.97
C ASN A 156 -10.23 46.19 -12.02
N ALA A 157 -10.30 47.41 -11.47
CA ALA A 157 -11.43 47.76 -10.63
C ALA A 157 -11.82 49.24 -10.80
N PRO A 158 -12.86 49.56 -11.60
CA PRO A 158 -13.35 50.92 -11.72
C PRO A 158 -14.00 51.36 -10.40
N SER A 159 -13.81 52.63 -10.03
CA SER A 159 -14.50 53.29 -8.93
C SER A 159 -14.33 52.61 -7.56
N VAL A 160 -13.14 52.12 -7.23
CA VAL A 160 -12.87 51.45 -5.94
C VAL A 160 -12.50 52.39 -4.78
N GLY A 161 -12.20 53.65 -5.07
CA GLY A 161 -11.79 54.63 -4.07
C GLY A 161 -10.45 54.32 -3.40
N PHE A 162 -9.51 53.72 -4.14
CA PHE A 162 -8.17 53.40 -3.63
C PHE A 162 -7.45 54.67 -3.12
N GLY A 163 -6.76 54.58 -1.99
CA GLY A 163 -6.15 55.74 -1.34
C GLY A 163 -7.12 56.56 -0.46
N SER A 164 -8.34 56.07 -0.24
CA SER A 164 -9.28 56.65 0.74
C SER A 164 -8.71 56.73 2.16
N SER A 165 -7.93 55.73 2.54
CA SER A 165 -7.03 55.73 3.71
C SER A 165 -5.68 55.15 3.32
N VAL A 166 -4.61 55.63 3.94
CA VAL A 166 -3.25 55.10 3.76
C VAL A 166 -2.57 54.93 5.11
N SER A 167 -1.74 53.90 5.23
CA SER A 167 -0.91 53.65 6.41
C SER A 167 0.41 53.01 5.99
N LEU A 168 1.52 53.63 6.36
CA LEU A 168 2.87 53.07 6.19
C LEU A 168 3.28 52.26 7.43
N SER A 169 4.14 51.27 7.23
CA SER A 169 4.93 50.66 8.31
C SER A 169 6.02 51.65 8.77
N ALA A 170 6.60 51.38 9.95
CA ALA A 170 7.62 52.25 10.53
C ALA A 170 8.85 52.43 9.65
N ASP A 171 9.29 51.36 8.99
CA ASP A 171 10.40 51.36 8.04
C ASP A 171 10.04 51.98 6.67
N GLY A 172 8.77 52.35 6.48
CA GLY A 172 8.25 52.91 5.24
C GLY A 172 8.24 51.94 4.07
N ASN A 173 8.45 50.64 4.28
CA ASN A 173 8.56 49.65 3.21
C ASN A 173 7.25 48.91 2.89
N HIS A 174 6.24 49.02 3.76
CA HIS A 174 4.91 48.49 3.54
C HIS A 174 3.89 49.62 3.57
N LEU A 175 2.90 49.52 2.69
CA LEU A 175 1.77 50.43 2.59
C LEU A 175 0.49 49.61 2.63
N LEU A 176 -0.42 50.00 3.50
CA LEU A 176 -1.83 49.61 3.43
C LEU A 176 -2.61 50.77 2.82
N SER A 177 -3.47 50.49 1.85
CA SER A 177 -4.33 51.49 1.24
C SER A 177 -5.76 50.96 1.12
N GLY A 178 -6.71 51.65 1.71
CA GLY A 178 -8.13 51.30 1.69
C GLY A 178 -8.85 51.76 0.43
N GLY A 179 -9.88 51.01 0.02
CA GLY A 179 -10.81 51.38 -1.05
C GLY A 179 -12.23 51.52 -0.56
N LEU A 180 -12.63 52.76 -0.27
CA LEU A 180 -13.94 53.12 0.30
C LEU A 180 -15.13 52.46 -0.39
N TYR A 181 -15.09 52.37 -1.72
CA TYR A 181 -16.21 51.89 -2.54
C TYR A 181 -16.12 50.40 -2.87
N SER A 182 -15.09 49.72 -2.34
CA SER A 182 -14.77 48.33 -2.64
C SER A 182 -14.77 47.42 -1.42
N GLU A 183 -15.11 47.95 -0.25
CA GLU A 183 -15.21 47.25 1.03
C GLU A 183 -13.93 46.47 1.38
N GLY A 184 -12.76 47.10 1.27
CA GLY A 184 -11.49 46.41 1.51
C GLY A 184 -10.26 47.30 1.41
N ALA A 185 -9.09 46.66 1.41
CA ALA A 185 -7.81 47.33 1.28
C ALA A 185 -6.79 46.50 0.49
N TRP A 186 -5.71 47.13 0.07
CA TRP A 186 -4.59 46.46 -0.60
C TRP A 186 -3.31 46.77 0.14
N VAL A 187 -2.44 45.76 0.17
CA VAL A 187 -1.09 45.89 0.70
C VAL A 187 -0.13 46.07 -0.46
N PHE A 188 0.80 46.99 -0.31
CA PHE A 188 1.94 47.15 -1.20
C PHE A 188 3.22 47.03 -0.37
N SER A 189 4.29 46.52 -0.95
CA SER A 189 5.62 46.62 -0.37
C SER A 189 6.63 47.06 -1.41
N ARG A 190 7.70 47.72 -0.95
CA ARG A 190 8.84 48.07 -1.80
C ARG A 190 10.07 47.22 -1.56
N THR A 191 10.78 46.94 -2.64
CA THR A 191 12.12 46.34 -2.62
C THR A 191 12.99 47.11 -3.59
N GLY A 192 14.15 47.61 -3.15
CA GLY A 192 15.04 48.42 -4.01
C GLY A 192 14.44 49.74 -4.48
N GLY A 193 13.43 50.26 -3.77
CA GLY A 193 12.72 51.51 -4.12
C GLY A 193 11.48 51.33 -5.00
N GLU A 194 11.29 50.14 -5.57
CA GLU A 194 10.15 49.81 -6.44
C GLU A 194 9.00 49.22 -5.63
N TRP A 195 7.81 49.80 -5.75
CA TRP A 195 6.60 49.35 -5.04
C TRP A 195 5.81 48.32 -5.86
N SER A 196 5.34 47.27 -5.17
CA SER A 196 4.54 46.20 -5.76
C SER A 196 3.37 45.83 -4.85
N GLN A 197 2.21 45.53 -5.42
CA GLN A 197 1.06 45.01 -4.67
C GLN A 197 1.38 43.61 -4.12
N LYS A 198 0.99 43.34 -2.88
CA LYS A 198 1.09 42.03 -2.21
C LYS A 198 -0.27 41.38 -2.13
N GLY A 199 -0.36 40.21 -2.76
CA GLY A 199 -1.57 39.39 -2.77
C GLY A 199 -2.78 40.10 -3.38
N ASN A 200 -3.95 39.56 -3.09
CA ASN A 200 -5.24 40.12 -3.49
C ASN A 200 -5.71 41.18 -2.48
N LYS A 201 -6.84 41.84 -2.81
CA LYS A 201 -7.55 42.73 -1.88
C LYS A 201 -7.81 42.01 -0.55
N LEU A 202 -7.42 42.64 0.56
CA LEU A 202 -7.86 42.27 1.91
C LEU A 202 -9.36 42.56 2.00
N LEU A 203 -10.15 41.50 1.94
CA LEU A 203 -11.60 41.54 1.97
C LEU A 203 -12.08 40.89 3.27
N PRO A 204 -12.73 41.64 4.16
CA PRO A 204 -13.32 41.06 5.34
C PRO A 204 -14.42 40.03 5.03
N THR A 205 -14.56 39.04 5.92
CA THR A 205 -15.69 38.11 5.90
C THR A 205 -16.82 38.64 6.78
N ASN A 206 -18.06 38.23 6.48
CA ASN A 206 -19.27 38.56 7.24
C ASN A 206 -19.63 40.05 7.33
N ILE A 207 -19.31 40.83 6.29
CA ILE A 207 -19.82 42.20 6.15
C ILE A 207 -21.34 42.15 5.99
N VAL A 208 -22.05 43.03 6.71
CA VAL A 208 -23.50 43.21 6.59
C VAL A 208 -23.79 44.59 5.99
N GLY A 209 -24.38 44.61 4.80
CA GLY A 209 -24.68 45.85 4.07
C GLY A 209 -23.44 46.50 3.47
N SER A 210 -23.45 47.83 3.31
CA SER A 210 -22.27 48.62 2.93
C SER A 210 -21.60 49.15 4.19
N ALA A 211 -20.60 48.42 4.68
CA ALA A 211 -19.91 48.69 5.92
C ALA A 211 -18.95 49.89 5.84
N GLY A 212 -18.56 50.32 4.63
CA GLY A 212 -17.55 51.36 4.43
C GLY A 212 -16.14 50.90 4.78
N VAL A 213 -15.86 49.61 4.63
CA VAL A 213 -14.53 49.03 4.87
C VAL A 213 -13.52 49.67 3.92
N GLY A 214 -12.38 50.09 4.49
CA GLY A 214 -11.33 50.78 3.76
C GLY A 214 -11.37 52.29 3.93
N GLU A 215 -12.46 52.86 4.46
CA GLU A 215 -12.52 54.27 4.86
C GLU A 215 -11.48 54.62 5.94
N ALA A 216 -11.27 53.69 6.87
CA ALA A 216 -10.24 53.75 7.87
C ALA A 216 -9.44 52.44 7.86
N SER A 217 -8.12 52.56 7.71
CA SER A 217 -7.20 51.44 7.79
C SER A 217 -5.93 51.86 8.50
N LYS A 218 -5.31 50.92 9.22
CA LYS A 218 -4.01 51.12 9.85
C LYS A 218 -3.17 49.85 9.76
N LEU A 219 -1.87 50.06 9.61
CA LEU A 219 -0.86 49.02 9.63
C LEU A 219 -0.10 49.10 10.96
N SER A 220 0.28 47.95 11.52
CA SER A 220 1.16 47.88 12.68
C SER A 220 2.55 48.43 12.37
N PHE A 221 3.28 48.83 13.42
CA PHE A 221 4.62 49.41 13.30
C PHE A 221 5.57 48.54 12.48
N ASP A 222 5.52 47.22 12.67
CA ASP A 222 6.33 46.22 11.96
C ASP A 222 5.78 45.80 10.58
N GLY A 223 4.60 46.29 10.19
CA GLY A 223 3.97 45.94 8.91
C GLY A 223 3.28 44.58 8.88
N SER A 224 3.26 43.82 9.97
CA SER A 224 2.75 42.44 9.98
C SER A 224 1.24 42.33 10.15
N THR A 225 0.59 43.37 10.69
CA THR A 225 -0.84 43.36 11.01
C THR A 225 -1.54 44.57 10.40
N ALA A 226 -2.60 44.33 9.64
CA ALA A 226 -3.47 45.36 9.11
C ALA A 226 -4.82 45.32 9.84
N ILE A 227 -5.37 46.49 10.15
CA ILE A 227 -6.74 46.62 10.68
C ILE A 227 -7.56 47.47 9.73
N LEU A 228 -8.77 47.01 9.43
CA LEU A 228 -9.74 47.72 8.59
C LEU A 228 -11.00 48.01 9.41
N GLY A 229 -11.44 49.27 9.45
CA GLY A 229 -12.70 49.66 10.08
C GLY A 229 -13.82 49.72 9.06
N GLY A 230 -15.01 49.24 9.44
CA GLY A 230 -16.26 49.42 8.70
C GLY A 230 -17.29 50.02 9.65
N ALA A 231 -17.29 51.35 9.76
CA ALA A 231 -18.13 52.07 10.73
C ALA A 231 -19.64 51.92 10.48
N ARG A 232 -20.02 51.53 9.26
CA ARG A 232 -21.42 51.37 8.84
C ARG A 232 -21.90 49.91 8.89
N ASP A 233 -21.04 48.98 9.30
CA ASP A 233 -21.40 47.56 9.39
C ASP A 233 -22.53 47.33 10.39
N ASN A 234 -23.37 46.32 10.10
CA ASN A 234 -24.46 45.88 10.97
C ASN A 234 -25.37 47.04 11.44
N ASP A 235 -25.99 47.74 10.47
CA ASP A 235 -26.87 48.90 10.70
C ASP A 235 -26.21 50.05 11.49
N ASN A 236 -24.94 50.36 11.17
CA ASN A 236 -24.13 51.41 11.82
C ASN A 236 -23.70 51.10 13.26
N VAL A 237 -23.71 49.83 13.68
CA VAL A 237 -23.03 49.40 14.91
C VAL A 237 -21.51 49.51 14.74
N GLY A 238 -21.03 49.20 13.54
CA GLY A 238 -19.62 49.25 13.17
C GLY A 238 -18.83 48.00 13.56
N ALA A 239 -17.77 47.72 12.80
CA ALA A 239 -16.89 46.59 13.01
C ALA A 239 -15.43 46.92 12.66
N VAL A 240 -14.51 46.09 13.16
CA VAL A 240 -13.08 46.13 12.83
C VAL A 240 -12.61 44.72 12.51
N TRP A 241 -11.90 44.57 11.40
CA TRP A 241 -11.29 43.31 10.99
C TRP A 241 -9.77 43.41 11.07
N VAL A 242 -9.15 42.36 11.59
CA VAL A 242 -7.70 42.25 11.78
C VAL A 242 -7.16 41.20 10.82
N PHE A 243 -6.16 41.58 10.04
CA PHE A 243 -5.44 40.72 9.09
C PHE A 243 -3.99 40.61 9.56
N THR A 244 -3.53 39.40 9.88
CA THR A 244 -2.16 39.14 10.33
C THR A 244 -1.39 38.33 9.30
N ASN A 245 -0.19 38.76 8.96
CA ASN A 245 0.77 37.97 8.18
C ASN A 245 1.53 37.03 9.13
N MET A 246 1.04 35.79 9.31
CA MET A 246 1.69 34.78 10.15
C MET A 246 2.67 33.95 9.30
N PRO A 247 3.93 33.76 9.72
CA PRO A 247 4.89 32.94 8.99
C PRO A 247 4.48 31.45 8.97
N ASP A 248 4.83 30.74 7.89
CA ASP A 248 4.65 29.29 7.78
C ASP A 248 5.22 28.55 9.02
N PRO A 249 4.61 27.42 9.46
CA PRO A 249 5.19 26.58 10.49
C PRO A 249 6.54 26.04 10.03
N VAL A 250 7.53 26.03 10.91
CA VAL A 250 8.87 25.47 10.62
C VAL A 250 9.08 24.23 11.46
N VAL A 251 9.41 23.10 10.83
CA VAL A 251 9.71 21.85 11.53
C VAL A 251 11.23 21.69 11.69
N SER A 252 11.75 22.08 12.85
CA SER A 252 13.19 22.08 13.13
C SER A 252 13.71 20.67 13.40
N SER A 253 13.04 19.88 14.25
CA SER A 253 13.46 18.51 14.57
C SER A 253 12.26 17.58 14.85
N VAL A 254 12.49 16.28 14.71
CA VAL A 254 11.50 15.23 14.97
C VAL A 254 12.19 14.03 15.62
N THR A 255 11.56 13.44 16.63
CA THR A 255 12.10 12.28 17.34
C THR A 255 10.99 11.33 17.83
N PRO A 256 11.09 10.01 17.55
CA PRO A 256 12.02 9.35 16.63
C PRO A 256 11.72 9.64 15.14
N LEU A 257 12.67 9.35 14.24
CA LEU A 257 12.48 9.41 12.78
C LEU A 257 12.02 8.07 12.17
N ILE A 258 12.16 6.96 12.91
CA ILE A 258 11.74 5.62 12.49
C ILE A 258 10.70 5.15 13.50
N ALA A 259 9.51 4.75 13.03
CA ALA A 259 8.42 4.39 13.91
C ALA A 259 7.39 3.44 13.29
N THR A 260 6.62 2.78 14.14
CA THR A 260 5.49 1.92 13.78
C THR A 260 4.16 2.60 14.12
N MET A 261 3.05 2.05 13.64
CA MET A 261 1.70 2.49 14.02
C MET A 261 1.54 2.52 15.55
N GLY A 262 0.98 3.61 16.08
CA GLY A 262 0.77 3.84 17.51
C GLY A 262 1.95 4.50 18.23
N SER A 263 3.11 4.64 17.58
CA SER A 263 4.26 5.36 18.16
C SER A 263 3.95 6.85 18.30
N THR A 264 4.45 7.48 19.37
CA THR A 264 4.39 8.94 19.54
C THR A 264 5.66 9.59 19.03
N ILE A 265 5.52 10.61 18.19
CA ILE A 265 6.61 11.42 17.63
C ILE A 265 6.55 12.82 18.24
N ASN A 266 7.68 13.27 18.78
CA ASN A 266 7.86 14.64 19.25
C ASN A 266 8.41 15.49 18.10
N ILE A 267 7.69 16.55 17.77
CA ILE A 267 8.00 17.50 16.70
C ILE A 267 8.34 18.83 17.36
N THR A 268 9.51 19.39 17.07
CA THR A 268 9.92 20.72 17.56
C THR A 268 10.16 21.68 16.40
N GLY A 269 9.88 22.96 16.63
CA GLY A 269 9.85 23.94 15.56
C GLY A 269 9.42 25.34 16.00
N SER A 270 8.84 26.09 15.09
CA SER A 270 8.24 27.41 15.36
C SER A 270 6.93 27.59 14.61
N ASN A 271 6.12 28.55 15.06
CA ASN A 271 4.82 28.92 14.50
C ASN A 271 3.79 27.78 14.53
N PHE A 272 3.76 26.97 15.59
CA PHE A 272 2.78 25.90 15.80
C PHE A 272 1.48 26.40 16.48
N ASN A 273 1.15 27.67 16.34
CA ASN A 273 -0.17 28.16 16.77
C ASN A 273 -1.21 27.73 15.72
N ASP A 274 -2.41 27.36 16.17
CA ASP A 274 -3.54 27.02 15.31
C ASP A 274 -3.23 25.92 14.26
N VAL A 275 -2.57 24.84 14.72
CA VAL A 275 -2.32 23.64 13.91
C VAL A 275 -3.64 23.04 13.45
N ALA A 276 -3.79 22.89 12.13
CA ALA A 276 -4.94 22.29 11.48
C ALA A 276 -4.72 20.81 11.17
N GLY A 277 -3.46 20.34 11.09
CA GLY A 277 -3.17 18.93 10.87
C GLY A 277 -1.70 18.55 10.90
N ILE A 278 -1.45 17.27 11.16
CA ILE A 278 -0.13 16.63 11.13
C ILE A 278 -0.18 15.43 10.19
N THR A 279 0.87 15.23 9.39
CA THR A 279 1.00 14.08 8.49
C THR A 279 2.33 13.36 8.66
N PHE A 280 2.34 12.06 8.36
CA PHE A 280 3.49 11.15 8.32
C PHE A 280 3.57 10.53 6.91
N GLY A 281 4.51 10.99 6.09
CA GLY A 281 4.62 10.60 4.67
C GLY A 281 3.38 10.98 3.85
N GLY A 282 2.71 12.08 4.22
CA GLY A 282 1.47 12.53 3.59
C GLY A 282 0.18 11.90 4.15
N THR A 283 0.27 10.86 4.99
CA THR A 283 -0.89 10.27 5.67
C THR A 283 -1.17 11.01 6.98
N ALA A 284 -2.43 11.33 7.29
CA ALA A 284 -2.79 12.00 8.53
C ALA A 284 -2.33 11.23 9.77
N ALA A 285 -1.86 11.95 10.79
CA ALA A 285 -1.61 11.41 12.12
C ALA A 285 -2.90 10.84 12.73
N ALA A 286 -2.78 9.80 13.56
CA ALA A 286 -3.92 9.25 14.29
C ALA A 286 -4.49 10.25 15.31
N SER A 287 -3.60 11.00 15.96
CA SER A 287 -3.92 12.12 16.85
C SER A 287 -2.70 13.02 17.01
N TYR A 288 -2.89 14.22 17.54
CA TYR A 288 -1.79 15.09 17.95
C TYR A 288 -2.22 16.01 19.09
N THR A 289 -1.24 16.53 19.82
CA THR A 289 -1.39 17.53 20.88
C THR A 289 -0.36 18.63 20.63
N VAL A 290 -0.83 19.87 20.53
CA VAL A 290 0.03 21.06 20.46
C VAL A 290 0.40 21.44 21.88
N ASN A 291 1.65 21.17 22.28
CA ASN A 291 2.13 21.42 23.64
C ASN A 291 2.50 22.90 23.84
N SER A 292 2.99 23.56 22.79
CA SER A 292 3.33 24.99 22.74
C SER A 292 3.51 25.44 21.28
N SER A 293 3.76 26.74 21.05
CA SER A 293 4.07 27.30 19.73
C SER A 293 5.34 26.73 19.08
N THR A 294 6.12 25.90 19.81
CA THR A 294 7.37 25.28 19.36
C THR A 294 7.42 23.77 19.54
N SER A 295 6.36 23.12 20.04
CA SER A 295 6.35 21.67 20.30
C SER A 295 4.99 21.03 20.08
N ILE A 296 4.99 19.88 19.40
CA ILE A 296 3.82 19.03 19.13
C ILE A 296 4.19 17.58 19.46
N SER A 297 3.27 16.83 20.06
CA SER A 297 3.34 15.37 20.16
C SER A 297 2.28 14.77 19.24
N ALA A 298 2.66 13.90 18.31
CA ALA A 298 1.76 13.32 17.32
C ALA A 298 1.88 11.78 17.28
N VAL A 299 0.75 11.09 17.19
CA VAL A 299 0.69 9.62 17.15
C VAL A 299 0.59 9.13 15.71
N VAL A 300 1.48 8.21 15.33
CA VAL A 300 1.52 7.63 13.99
C VAL A 300 0.29 6.74 13.79
N GLY A 301 -0.51 7.03 12.76
CA GLY A 301 -1.62 6.17 12.31
C GLY A 301 -1.16 5.09 11.34
N SER A 302 -1.87 4.93 10.23
CA SER A 302 -1.46 4.05 9.11
C SER A 302 -0.34 4.67 8.26
N GLY A 303 0.61 5.38 8.90
CA GLY A 303 1.55 6.32 8.27
C GLY A 303 2.29 5.78 7.04
N THR A 304 2.93 6.68 6.30
CA THR A 304 3.77 6.32 5.14
C THR A 304 5.19 6.85 5.36
N THR A 305 6.20 6.21 4.77
CA THR A 305 7.57 6.74 4.73
C THR A 305 7.59 8.03 3.89
N GLY A 306 8.24 9.08 4.39
CA GLY A 306 8.31 10.37 3.71
C GLY A 306 8.58 11.55 4.64
N SER A 307 7.93 12.69 4.40
CA SER A 307 8.05 13.86 5.26
C SER A 307 7.03 13.86 6.39
N ILE A 308 7.42 14.40 7.55
CA ILE A 308 6.48 14.81 8.60
C ILE A 308 6.02 16.23 8.27
N GLY A 309 4.72 16.40 8.04
CA GLY A 309 4.11 17.69 7.71
C GLY A 309 3.37 18.28 8.90
N VAL A 310 3.48 19.60 9.06
CA VAL A 310 2.67 20.41 9.98
C VAL A 310 1.94 21.45 9.15
N ALA A 311 0.61 21.44 9.21
CA ALA A 311 -0.25 22.45 8.61
C ALA A 311 -0.91 23.28 9.72
N THR A 312 -0.91 24.59 9.54
CA THR A 312 -1.69 25.55 10.34
C THR A 312 -2.74 26.19 9.43
N TYR A 313 -3.66 26.97 9.98
CA TYR A 313 -4.58 27.76 9.15
C TYR A 313 -3.88 28.82 8.29
N TYR A 314 -2.61 29.12 8.55
CA TYR A 314 -1.87 30.20 7.91
C TYR A 314 -0.84 29.69 6.89
N GLY A 315 -0.53 28.40 6.88
CA GLY A 315 0.59 27.88 6.11
C GLY A 315 0.99 26.45 6.44
N SER A 316 2.02 25.96 5.77
CA SER A 316 2.50 24.57 5.94
C SER A 316 4.02 24.47 5.97
N GLY A 317 4.54 23.49 6.72
CA GLY A 317 5.95 23.20 6.86
C GLY A 317 6.18 21.71 7.03
N ASN A 318 7.39 21.24 6.73
CA ASN A 318 7.69 19.83 6.82
C ASN A 318 9.15 19.54 7.14
N LYS A 319 9.41 18.30 7.55
CA LYS A 319 10.75 17.72 7.68
C LYS A 319 10.79 16.35 7.00
N THR A 320 11.73 16.16 6.09
CA THR A 320 11.95 14.89 5.37
C THR A 320 12.64 13.85 6.25
N GLY A 321 12.57 12.57 5.83
CA GLY A 321 13.38 11.48 6.39
C GLY A 321 12.67 10.57 7.39
N PHE A 322 11.35 10.68 7.55
CA PHE A 322 10.59 9.77 8.40
C PHE A 322 10.41 8.41 7.71
N THR A 323 10.72 7.33 8.44
CA THR A 323 10.55 5.95 8.00
C THR A 323 9.43 5.28 8.80
N PHE A 324 8.38 4.87 8.10
CA PHE A 324 7.30 4.09 8.68
C PHE A 324 7.57 2.59 8.50
N LEU A 325 7.59 1.85 9.60
CA LEU A 325 7.71 0.39 9.58
C LEU A 325 6.32 -0.25 9.53
N SER A 326 5.98 -0.79 8.35
CA SER A 326 4.65 -1.33 8.07
C SER A 326 4.32 -2.59 8.89
N PRO A 327 3.10 -2.73 9.45
CA PRO A 327 2.64 -3.96 10.09
C PRO A 327 2.11 -5.02 9.11
N ASN A 328 2.18 -4.77 7.79
CA ASN A 328 1.62 -5.66 6.78
C ASN A 328 2.47 -6.94 6.59
N ALA A 329 2.02 -8.04 7.20
CA ALA A 329 2.62 -9.38 7.06
C ALA A 329 1.92 -10.24 5.97
N ASN A 330 1.25 -9.64 4.98
CA ASN A 330 0.56 -10.43 3.96
C ASN A 330 1.50 -10.92 2.84
N LEU A 331 1.19 -12.08 2.28
CA LEU A 331 1.59 -12.43 0.92
C LEU A 331 0.62 -11.79 -0.09
N SER A 332 1.14 -11.31 -1.23
CA SER A 332 0.36 -10.87 -2.38
C SER A 332 0.08 -12.02 -3.35
N SER A 333 0.95 -13.04 -3.41
CA SER A 333 0.68 -14.29 -4.11
C SER A 333 1.49 -15.46 -3.53
N LEU A 334 1.04 -16.67 -3.84
CA LEU A 334 1.79 -17.90 -3.58
C LEU A 334 1.69 -18.80 -4.81
N GLN A 335 2.77 -18.86 -5.59
CA GLN A 335 2.81 -19.68 -6.80
C GLN A 335 3.27 -21.11 -6.49
N THR A 336 2.68 -22.05 -7.22
CA THR A 336 2.87 -23.49 -7.09
C THR A 336 3.22 -24.09 -8.46
N THR A 337 4.03 -25.15 -8.48
CA THR A 337 4.34 -25.91 -9.71
C THR A 337 3.67 -27.27 -9.68
N GLY A 338 2.81 -27.56 -10.66
CA GLY A 338 2.22 -28.89 -10.85
C GLY A 338 0.99 -29.20 -9.98
N PHE A 339 0.44 -28.21 -9.26
CA PHE A 339 -0.82 -28.33 -8.51
C PHE A 339 -1.45 -26.96 -8.25
N ASN A 340 -2.73 -26.97 -7.90
CA ASN A 340 -3.48 -25.77 -7.53
C ASN A 340 -3.86 -25.81 -6.06
N LEU A 341 -3.82 -24.65 -5.41
CA LEU A 341 -4.35 -24.48 -4.06
C LEU A 341 -5.88 -24.43 -4.09
N SER A 342 -6.50 -25.01 -3.07
CA SER A 342 -7.93 -24.93 -2.78
C SER A 342 -8.14 -24.40 -1.36
N PRO A 343 -8.79 -23.24 -1.18
CA PRO A 343 -9.27 -22.34 -2.25
C PRO A 343 -8.12 -21.69 -3.05
N THR A 344 -8.44 -21.05 -4.18
CA THR A 344 -7.47 -20.19 -4.88
C THR A 344 -6.89 -19.16 -3.92
N PHE A 345 -5.60 -18.84 -4.05
CA PHE A 345 -4.91 -17.97 -3.10
C PHE A 345 -5.60 -16.61 -2.94
N GLN A 346 -5.87 -16.24 -1.68
CA GLN A 346 -6.34 -14.93 -1.27
C GLN A 346 -5.58 -14.50 -0.01
N ALA A 347 -5.09 -13.27 0.03
CA ALA A 347 -4.19 -12.81 1.09
C ALA A 347 -4.76 -12.98 2.52
N ASN A 348 -6.09 -12.92 2.68
CA ASN A 348 -6.81 -13.07 3.95
C ASN A 348 -7.11 -14.53 4.35
N VAL A 349 -6.95 -15.50 3.46
CA VAL A 349 -7.12 -16.93 3.76
C VAL A 349 -5.77 -17.50 4.21
N THR A 350 -5.74 -18.12 5.39
CA THR A 350 -4.52 -18.66 6.03
C THR A 350 -4.43 -20.18 5.98
N SER A 351 -5.40 -20.87 5.37
CA SER A 351 -5.43 -22.33 5.28
C SER A 351 -5.79 -22.77 3.87
N TYR A 352 -4.95 -23.64 3.31
CA TYR A 352 -5.09 -24.15 1.95
C TYR A 352 -4.90 -25.66 1.93
N THR A 353 -5.51 -26.30 0.94
CA THR A 353 -5.34 -27.71 0.65
C THR A 353 -4.96 -27.90 -0.81
N ALA A 354 -4.22 -28.95 -1.13
CA ALA A 354 -4.05 -29.42 -2.50
C ALA A 354 -3.79 -30.93 -2.51
N THR A 355 -4.06 -31.57 -3.65
CA THR A 355 -3.74 -32.98 -3.86
C THR A 355 -2.76 -33.12 -5.00
N VAL A 356 -1.77 -33.98 -4.85
CA VAL A 356 -0.78 -34.31 -5.89
C VAL A 356 -0.78 -35.81 -6.16
N GLY A 357 -0.41 -36.20 -7.38
CA GLY A 357 -0.29 -37.61 -7.76
C GLY A 357 0.84 -38.32 -7.01
N ASN A 358 0.79 -39.65 -6.98
CA ASN A 358 1.76 -40.48 -6.25
C ASN A 358 3.20 -40.30 -6.74
N THR A 359 3.42 -39.89 -7.98
CA THR A 359 4.76 -39.65 -8.56
C THR A 359 5.41 -38.34 -8.07
N VAL A 360 4.66 -37.42 -7.46
CA VAL A 360 5.18 -36.15 -6.95
C VAL A 360 5.75 -36.35 -5.55
N SER A 361 7.07 -36.57 -5.44
CA SER A 361 7.77 -36.79 -4.17
C SER A 361 8.22 -35.50 -3.48
N SER A 362 8.20 -34.36 -4.18
CA SER A 362 8.52 -33.05 -3.61
C SER A 362 7.85 -31.94 -4.41
N ILE A 363 7.65 -30.79 -3.77
CA ILE A 363 7.17 -29.56 -4.42
C ILE A 363 8.07 -28.38 -4.04
N SER A 364 7.87 -27.25 -4.71
CA SER A 364 8.41 -25.96 -4.29
C SER A 364 7.32 -24.90 -4.34
N LEU A 365 7.49 -23.85 -3.55
CA LEU A 365 6.56 -22.74 -3.45
C LEU A 365 7.31 -21.43 -3.70
N MET A 366 6.69 -20.51 -4.44
CA MET A 366 7.24 -19.17 -4.64
C MET A 366 6.32 -18.13 -4.00
N PRO A 367 6.66 -17.65 -2.79
CA PRO A 367 5.90 -16.58 -2.14
C PRO A 367 6.21 -15.23 -2.78
N THR A 368 5.20 -14.38 -2.89
CA THR A 368 5.38 -12.95 -3.14
C THR A 368 4.87 -12.19 -1.93
N ILE A 369 5.74 -11.44 -1.23
CA ILE A 369 5.35 -10.60 -0.08
C ILE A 369 4.63 -9.34 -0.56
N ALA A 370 3.65 -8.86 0.21
CA ALA A 370 2.90 -7.65 -0.13
C ALA A 370 3.68 -6.36 0.22
N GLN A 371 4.54 -6.41 1.22
CA GLN A 371 5.41 -5.30 1.64
C GLN A 371 6.86 -5.64 1.31
N SER A 372 7.55 -4.78 0.55
CA SER A 372 8.90 -5.08 0.01
C SER A 372 9.96 -5.32 1.09
N ALA A 373 9.82 -4.72 2.26
CA ALA A 373 10.73 -4.89 3.40
C ALA A 373 10.33 -6.02 4.37
N ALA A 374 9.24 -6.74 4.11
CA ALA A 374 8.88 -7.93 4.88
C ALA A 374 9.82 -9.11 4.56
N THR A 375 9.81 -10.14 5.41
CA THR A 375 10.56 -11.38 5.18
C THR A 375 9.64 -12.58 5.22
N VAL A 376 10.01 -13.67 4.53
CA VAL A 376 9.22 -14.90 4.47
C VAL A 376 10.08 -16.13 4.75
N LYS A 377 9.50 -17.07 5.49
CA LYS A 377 10.06 -18.40 5.75
C LYS A 377 9.08 -19.48 5.30
N ILE A 378 9.60 -20.59 4.78
CA ILE A 378 8.83 -21.80 4.46
C ILE A 378 9.40 -22.96 5.26
N ASN A 379 8.58 -23.58 6.11
CA ASN A 379 9.00 -24.57 7.11
C ASN A 379 10.22 -24.09 7.94
N GLY A 380 10.17 -22.83 8.37
CA GLY A 380 11.23 -22.17 9.14
C GLY A 380 12.47 -21.74 8.36
N GLN A 381 12.61 -22.11 7.08
CA GLN A 381 13.74 -21.72 6.23
C GLN A 381 13.46 -20.41 5.49
N ALA A 382 14.38 -19.45 5.50
CA ALA A 382 14.22 -18.18 4.79
C ALA A 382 14.14 -18.39 3.28
N VAL A 383 13.19 -17.71 2.63
CA VAL A 383 13.01 -17.74 1.17
C VAL A 383 13.03 -16.31 0.66
N ALA A 384 13.78 -16.05 -0.41
CA ALA A 384 13.80 -14.75 -1.06
C ALA A 384 12.44 -14.47 -1.73
N ASN A 385 12.01 -13.21 -1.71
CA ASN A 385 10.79 -12.79 -2.37
C ASN A 385 10.81 -13.17 -3.87
N MET A 386 9.70 -13.69 -4.39
CA MET A 386 9.56 -14.08 -5.80
C MET A 386 10.60 -15.10 -6.26
N THR A 387 11.05 -15.97 -5.35
CA THR A 387 11.93 -17.10 -5.65
C THR A 387 11.32 -18.38 -5.11
N TYR A 388 11.47 -19.50 -5.84
CA TYR A 388 11.04 -20.80 -5.34
C TYR A 388 11.86 -21.22 -4.11
N SER A 389 11.19 -21.83 -3.14
CA SER A 389 11.85 -22.54 -2.05
C SER A 389 12.72 -23.68 -2.58
N ASN A 390 13.60 -24.19 -1.71
CA ASN A 390 14.16 -25.53 -1.89
C ASN A 390 13.04 -26.58 -1.98
N ALA A 391 13.37 -27.76 -2.51
CA ALA A 391 12.44 -28.86 -2.62
C ALA A 391 11.91 -29.29 -1.24
N LEU A 392 10.58 -29.31 -1.10
CA LEU A 392 9.84 -29.73 0.09
C LEU A 392 9.40 -31.18 -0.12
N ALA A 393 10.05 -32.12 0.55
CA ALA A 393 9.75 -33.55 0.43
C ALA A 393 8.34 -33.88 0.94
N LEU A 394 7.65 -34.79 0.25
CA LEU A 394 6.30 -35.23 0.55
C LEU A 394 6.26 -36.72 0.87
N SER A 395 5.69 -37.05 2.03
CA SER A 395 5.26 -38.41 2.36
C SER A 395 3.91 -38.71 1.70
N VAL A 396 3.62 -39.99 1.43
CA VAL A 396 2.26 -40.39 1.00
C VAL A 396 1.27 -40.02 2.12
N GLY A 397 0.10 -39.51 1.74
CA GLY A 397 -0.88 -38.96 2.67
C GLY A 397 -0.70 -37.45 2.91
N SER A 398 -1.11 -36.98 4.09
CA SER A 398 -1.17 -35.56 4.42
C SER A 398 0.20 -35.00 4.83
N ASN A 399 0.59 -33.88 4.23
CA ASN A 399 1.81 -33.13 4.52
C ASN A 399 1.43 -31.68 4.86
N THR A 400 1.93 -31.15 5.97
CA THR A 400 1.66 -29.77 6.37
C THR A 400 2.89 -28.90 6.10
N ILE A 401 2.69 -27.82 5.35
CA ILE A 401 3.71 -26.81 5.04
C ILE A 401 3.27 -25.50 5.67
N THR A 402 4.21 -24.81 6.31
CA THR A 402 3.98 -23.50 6.93
C THR A 402 4.74 -22.43 6.16
N VAL A 403 4.06 -21.35 5.81
CA VAL A 403 4.67 -20.15 5.21
C VAL A 403 4.44 -18.98 6.16
N GLU A 404 5.52 -18.51 6.79
CA GLU A 404 5.49 -17.46 7.80
C GLU A 404 6.05 -16.16 7.22
N VAL A 405 5.26 -15.10 7.27
CA VAL A 405 5.67 -13.76 6.87
C VAL A 405 5.84 -12.90 8.11
N THR A 406 6.99 -12.24 8.21
CA THR A 406 7.27 -11.22 9.24
C THR A 406 7.24 -9.85 8.58
N ALA A 407 6.38 -8.95 9.07
CA ALA A 407 6.29 -7.59 8.55
C ALA A 407 7.54 -6.76 8.87
N GLU A 408 7.63 -5.58 8.26
CA GLU A 408 8.74 -4.64 8.42
C GLU A 408 8.89 -4.13 9.86
N ASN A 409 7.81 -4.07 10.64
CA ASN A 409 7.87 -3.73 12.06
C ASN A 409 8.49 -4.83 12.96
N ALA A 410 8.85 -5.98 12.39
CA ALA A 410 9.40 -7.16 13.07
C ALA A 410 8.51 -7.83 14.14
N THR A 411 7.35 -7.24 14.49
CA THR A 411 6.43 -7.76 15.52
C THR A 411 5.16 -8.36 14.95
N SER A 412 4.73 -7.92 13.76
CA SER A 412 3.56 -8.48 13.08
C SER A 412 3.94 -9.72 12.29
N LEU A 413 3.30 -10.84 12.60
CA LEU A 413 3.51 -12.13 11.96
C LEU A 413 2.21 -12.63 11.33
N LYS A 414 2.33 -13.32 10.19
CA LYS A 414 1.22 -14.05 9.58
C LYS A 414 1.69 -15.41 9.08
N SER A 415 0.94 -16.46 9.41
CA SER A 415 1.23 -17.82 8.97
C SER A 415 0.15 -18.31 8.02
N TYR A 416 0.59 -18.89 6.89
CA TYR A 416 -0.24 -19.60 5.94
C TYR A 416 0.08 -21.09 6.04
N THR A 417 -0.93 -21.91 6.31
CA THR A 417 -0.82 -23.36 6.41
C THR A 417 -1.34 -24.00 5.13
N ILE A 418 -0.53 -24.86 4.53
CA ILE A 418 -0.86 -25.57 3.30
C ILE A 418 -0.79 -27.07 3.59
N THR A 419 -1.92 -27.75 3.45
CA THR A 419 -2.01 -29.20 3.60
C THR A 419 -1.99 -29.85 2.21
N ILE A 420 -0.89 -30.50 1.87
CA ILE A 420 -0.72 -31.24 0.62
C ILE A 420 -0.99 -32.72 0.88
N VAL A 421 -2.01 -33.27 0.22
CA VAL A 421 -2.29 -34.71 0.23
C VAL A 421 -1.62 -35.35 -0.98
N ARG A 422 -0.58 -36.14 -0.76
CA ARG A 422 0.03 -36.95 -1.82
C ARG A 422 -0.73 -38.27 -1.94
N ALA A 423 -1.30 -38.53 -3.10
CA ALA A 423 -2.07 -39.74 -3.35
C ALA A 423 -1.19 -41.01 -3.21
N PRO A 424 -1.72 -42.11 -2.66
CA PRO A 424 -1.09 -43.43 -2.75
C PRO A 424 -1.07 -43.95 -4.20
N SER A 425 -0.23 -44.94 -4.49
CA SER A 425 -0.11 -45.55 -5.82
C SER A 425 -1.33 -46.42 -6.15
N SER A 426 -1.87 -46.28 -7.36
CA SER A 426 -2.95 -47.15 -7.88
C SER A 426 -2.44 -48.34 -8.69
N ASN A 427 -1.13 -48.58 -8.69
CA ASN A 427 -0.52 -49.69 -9.43
C ASN A 427 -0.78 -51.03 -8.73
N ALA A 428 -1.73 -51.81 -9.27
CA ALA A 428 -2.06 -53.17 -8.84
C ALA A 428 -1.40 -54.26 -9.72
N ASP A 429 -0.34 -53.94 -10.45
CA ASP A 429 0.30 -54.91 -11.33
C ASP A 429 1.21 -55.88 -10.57
N LEU A 430 1.28 -57.12 -11.05
CA LEU A 430 2.39 -58.03 -10.76
C LEU A 430 3.55 -57.75 -11.73
N SER A 431 4.78 -57.84 -11.23
CA SER A 431 6.01 -57.79 -12.03
C SER A 431 6.46 -59.17 -12.49
N GLN A 432 6.05 -60.22 -11.76
CA GLN A 432 6.38 -61.61 -12.09
C GLN A 432 5.36 -62.57 -11.46
N VAL A 433 5.13 -63.71 -12.13
CA VAL A 433 4.50 -64.90 -11.55
C VAL A 433 5.34 -66.11 -11.92
N THR A 434 5.73 -66.91 -10.94
CA THR A 434 6.44 -68.18 -11.16
C THR A 434 5.70 -69.33 -10.53
N LEU A 435 5.70 -70.48 -11.22
CA LEU A 435 5.18 -71.74 -10.70
C LEU A 435 6.38 -72.62 -10.30
N SER A 436 6.23 -73.46 -9.28
CA SER A 436 7.27 -74.42 -8.89
C SER A 436 7.53 -75.49 -9.96
N THR A 437 6.56 -75.71 -10.85
CA THR A 437 6.66 -76.61 -12.01
C THR A 437 5.64 -76.20 -13.08
N GLY A 438 5.97 -76.48 -14.35
CA GLY A 438 5.17 -76.08 -15.51
C GLY A 438 5.39 -74.61 -15.91
N PRO A 439 5.62 -74.31 -17.20
CA PRO A 439 5.71 -72.93 -17.67
C PRO A 439 4.33 -72.28 -17.78
N LEU A 440 4.25 -70.98 -17.47
CA LEU A 440 3.07 -70.18 -17.83
C LEU A 440 3.00 -69.99 -19.34
N SER A 441 1.79 -70.06 -19.88
CA SER A 441 1.44 -69.77 -21.26
C SER A 441 0.24 -68.82 -21.31
N PRO A 442 0.37 -67.63 -21.90
CA PRO A 442 1.61 -67.06 -22.47
C PRO A 442 2.68 -66.77 -21.40
N THR A 443 3.89 -66.39 -21.82
CA THR A 443 4.92 -65.89 -20.89
C THR A 443 4.37 -64.69 -20.11
N PHE A 444 4.82 -64.52 -18.86
CA PHE A 444 4.26 -63.50 -17.98
C PHE A 444 4.43 -62.08 -18.56
N SER A 445 3.38 -61.27 -18.43
CA SER A 445 3.31 -59.87 -18.82
C SER A 445 2.30 -59.17 -17.89
N PRO A 446 2.64 -58.01 -17.28
CA PRO A 446 1.75 -57.33 -16.33
C PRO A 446 0.34 -57.03 -16.87
N THR A 447 0.18 -56.88 -18.18
CA THR A 447 -1.10 -56.54 -18.85
C THR A 447 -1.99 -57.75 -19.16
N THR A 448 -1.45 -58.97 -19.11
CA THR A 448 -2.21 -60.20 -19.36
C THR A 448 -2.75 -60.73 -18.03
N THR A 449 -4.08 -60.93 -17.95
CA THR A 449 -4.76 -61.35 -16.71
C THR A 449 -5.20 -62.81 -16.71
N ALA A 450 -4.99 -63.54 -17.80
CA ALA A 450 -5.35 -64.96 -17.92
C ALA A 450 -4.17 -65.77 -18.45
N TYR A 451 -3.83 -66.81 -17.72
CA TYR A 451 -2.74 -67.72 -18.04
C TYR A 451 -3.18 -69.17 -17.93
N THR A 452 -2.47 -70.01 -18.64
CA THR A 452 -2.57 -71.46 -18.53
C THR A 452 -1.19 -72.04 -18.20
N ALA A 453 -1.13 -73.18 -17.53
CA ALA A 453 0.09 -73.97 -17.46
C ALA A 453 -0.28 -75.45 -17.47
N THR A 454 0.49 -76.27 -18.18
CA THR A 454 0.31 -77.72 -18.21
C THR A 454 1.35 -78.39 -17.34
N VAL A 455 0.92 -79.33 -16.50
CA VAL A 455 1.80 -80.15 -15.67
C VAL A 455 1.53 -81.63 -15.90
N SER A 456 2.54 -82.46 -15.69
CA SER A 456 2.40 -83.92 -15.83
C SER A 456 1.38 -84.48 -14.85
N ASN A 457 0.81 -85.64 -15.15
CA ASN A 457 -0.11 -86.32 -14.25
C ASN A 457 0.51 -86.59 -12.86
N ALA A 458 1.81 -86.85 -12.78
CA ALA A 458 2.53 -87.06 -11.51
C ALA A 458 2.56 -85.82 -10.59
N THR A 459 2.33 -84.61 -11.12
CA THR A 459 2.31 -83.37 -10.34
C THR A 459 0.97 -83.24 -9.61
N SER A 460 0.89 -83.69 -8.36
CA SER A 460 -0.33 -83.62 -7.54
C SER A 460 -0.51 -82.29 -6.81
N SER A 461 0.53 -81.45 -6.75
CA SER A 461 0.48 -80.10 -6.18
C SER A 461 1.58 -79.21 -6.75
N LEU A 462 1.44 -77.90 -6.62
CA LEU A 462 2.49 -76.92 -6.93
C LEU A 462 2.43 -75.71 -5.98
N THR A 463 3.45 -74.86 -6.00
CA THR A 463 3.38 -73.52 -5.39
C THR A 463 3.45 -72.45 -6.45
N ILE A 464 2.81 -71.32 -6.19
CA ILE A 464 2.90 -70.09 -6.99
C ILE A 464 3.61 -68.99 -6.20
N THR A 465 4.48 -68.25 -6.87
CA THR A 465 5.27 -67.14 -6.32
C THR A 465 5.02 -65.88 -7.16
N PRO A 466 4.01 -65.07 -6.82
CA PRO A 466 3.76 -63.76 -7.43
C PRO A 466 4.64 -62.66 -6.80
N THR A 467 5.07 -61.70 -7.63
CA THR A 467 5.82 -60.51 -7.20
C THR A 467 5.07 -59.27 -7.63
N ILE A 468 4.77 -58.35 -6.72
CA ILE A 468 4.13 -57.05 -7.06
C ILE A 468 5.10 -56.13 -7.80
N SER A 469 4.56 -55.25 -8.63
CA SER A 469 5.33 -54.17 -9.28
C SER A 469 5.53 -52.96 -8.38
N GLU A 470 4.59 -52.70 -7.46
CA GLU A 470 4.60 -51.53 -6.56
C GLU A 470 4.73 -51.99 -5.11
N ALA A 471 5.70 -51.45 -4.37
CA ALA A 471 6.04 -51.93 -3.02
C ALA A 471 4.91 -51.77 -2.00
N THR A 472 3.97 -50.85 -2.24
CA THR A 472 2.82 -50.59 -1.36
C THR A 472 1.59 -51.43 -1.68
N ALA A 473 1.61 -52.22 -2.77
CA ALA A 473 0.52 -53.13 -3.11
C ALA A 473 0.52 -54.38 -2.22
N THR A 474 -0.61 -55.07 -2.15
CA THR A 474 -0.78 -56.32 -1.40
C THR A 474 -1.29 -57.43 -2.31
N ILE A 475 -0.87 -58.67 -2.05
CA ILE A 475 -1.32 -59.85 -2.80
C ILE A 475 -2.26 -60.68 -1.92
N ASN A 476 -3.37 -61.09 -2.51
CA ASN A 476 -4.27 -62.10 -2.00
C ASN A 476 -4.35 -63.27 -2.99
N LEU A 477 -4.00 -64.47 -2.54
CA LEU A 477 -4.11 -65.71 -3.31
C LEU A 477 -5.26 -66.55 -2.77
N ASN A 478 -6.30 -66.75 -3.59
CA ASN A 478 -7.49 -67.54 -3.22
C ASN A 478 -8.13 -67.16 -1.86
N GLY A 479 -8.04 -65.89 -1.45
CA GLY A 479 -8.59 -65.39 -0.17
C GLY A 479 -7.55 -65.14 0.93
N ASN A 480 -6.31 -65.64 0.81
CA ASN A 480 -5.24 -65.48 1.81
C ASN A 480 -4.19 -64.45 1.38
N THR A 481 -3.75 -63.59 2.31
CA THR A 481 -2.64 -62.65 2.09
C THR A 481 -1.31 -63.37 1.86
N LEU A 482 -0.54 -62.90 0.89
CA LEU A 482 0.76 -63.45 0.51
C LEU A 482 1.80 -62.34 0.37
N ALA A 483 3.00 -62.56 0.90
CA ALA A 483 4.11 -61.62 0.73
C ALA A 483 4.65 -61.66 -0.71
N SER A 484 4.99 -60.49 -1.25
CA SER A 484 5.58 -60.39 -2.60
C SER A 484 6.86 -61.21 -2.73
N GLY A 485 7.00 -61.95 -3.83
CA GLY A 485 8.15 -62.79 -4.13
C GLY A 485 8.28 -64.04 -3.25
N SER A 486 7.32 -64.28 -2.34
CA SER A 486 7.30 -65.48 -1.51
C SER A 486 6.44 -66.57 -2.14
N ALA A 487 6.91 -67.81 -2.11
CA ALA A 487 6.12 -68.95 -2.53
C ALA A 487 4.91 -69.13 -1.61
N SER A 488 3.76 -69.39 -2.21
CA SER A 488 2.56 -69.85 -1.49
C SER A 488 2.77 -71.21 -0.83
N THR A 489 1.88 -71.56 0.08
CA THR A 489 1.70 -72.95 0.50
C THR A 489 1.35 -73.85 -0.69
N THR A 490 1.65 -75.14 -0.61
CA THR A 490 1.35 -76.11 -1.68
C THR A 490 -0.15 -76.12 -2.02
N ILE A 491 -0.45 -75.96 -3.30
CA ILE A 491 -1.81 -75.97 -3.87
C ILE A 491 -2.06 -77.37 -4.45
N PRO A 492 -2.99 -78.16 -3.91
CA PRO A 492 -3.33 -79.47 -4.45
C PRO A 492 -4.04 -79.35 -5.81
N LEU A 493 -3.76 -80.28 -6.72
CA LEU A 493 -4.29 -80.32 -8.08
C LEU A 493 -5.14 -81.57 -8.33
N THR A 494 -6.37 -81.38 -8.79
CA THR A 494 -7.17 -82.44 -9.40
C THR A 494 -6.73 -82.67 -10.84
N VAL A 495 -6.93 -83.89 -11.36
CA VAL A 495 -6.73 -84.15 -12.80
C VAL A 495 -7.66 -83.24 -13.61
N GLY A 496 -7.16 -82.67 -14.69
CA GLY A 496 -7.88 -81.66 -15.48
C GLY A 496 -7.58 -80.23 -15.01
N SER A 497 -8.58 -79.35 -15.16
CA SER A 497 -8.44 -77.89 -14.98
C SER A 497 -8.51 -77.48 -13.51
N ASN A 498 -7.56 -76.66 -13.05
CA ASN A 498 -7.51 -76.10 -11.71
C ASN A 498 -7.32 -74.57 -11.82
N SER A 499 -8.32 -73.78 -11.42
CA SER A 499 -8.24 -72.32 -11.50
C SER A 499 -7.70 -71.73 -10.20
N ILE A 500 -6.67 -70.91 -10.31
CA ILE A 500 -6.06 -70.16 -9.21
C ILE A 500 -6.24 -68.67 -9.50
N THR A 501 -6.72 -67.90 -8.52
CA THR A 501 -6.88 -66.45 -8.65
C THR A 501 -5.91 -65.72 -7.74
N ILE A 502 -5.12 -64.83 -8.33
CA ILE A 502 -4.23 -63.90 -7.64
C ILE A 502 -4.86 -62.51 -7.73
N SER A 503 -5.29 -61.95 -6.62
CA SER A 503 -5.82 -60.59 -6.54
C SER A 503 -4.79 -59.66 -5.92
N VAL A 504 -4.40 -58.62 -6.64
CA VAL A 504 -3.52 -57.56 -6.15
C VAL A 504 -4.36 -56.34 -5.82
N THR A 505 -4.17 -55.77 -4.63
CA THR A 505 -4.75 -54.46 -4.25
C THR A 505 -3.63 -53.44 -4.20
N ALA A 506 -3.75 -52.35 -4.94
CA ALA A 506 -2.75 -51.27 -4.96
C ALA A 506 -2.65 -50.57 -3.60
N GLY A 507 -1.62 -49.73 -3.43
CA GLY A 507 -1.40 -48.96 -2.20
C GLY A 507 -2.51 -47.96 -1.88
N ASP A 508 -3.37 -47.62 -2.85
CA ASP A 508 -4.58 -46.81 -2.65
C ASP A 508 -5.73 -47.55 -1.93
N GLY A 509 -5.61 -48.87 -1.74
CA GLY A 509 -6.59 -49.71 -1.06
C GLY A 509 -7.90 -49.93 -1.83
N THR A 510 -8.04 -49.41 -3.04
CA THR A 510 -9.30 -49.44 -3.82
C THR A 510 -9.11 -50.03 -5.21
N THR A 511 -7.96 -49.80 -5.84
CA THR A 511 -7.64 -50.37 -7.15
C THR A 511 -7.21 -51.81 -6.98
N THR A 512 -7.98 -52.74 -7.56
CA THR A 512 -7.66 -54.17 -7.55
C THR A 512 -7.47 -54.72 -8.96
N LYS A 513 -6.54 -55.66 -9.13
CA LYS A 513 -6.34 -56.41 -10.38
C LYS A 513 -6.22 -57.90 -10.10
N SER A 514 -6.96 -58.71 -10.86
CA SER A 514 -6.97 -60.17 -10.71
C SER A 514 -6.31 -60.87 -11.89
N TYR A 515 -5.40 -61.79 -11.57
CA TYR A 515 -4.74 -62.70 -12.51
C TYR A 515 -5.26 -64.12 -12.29
N SER A 516 -5.83 -64.72 -13.32
CA SER A 516 -6.29 -66.11 -13.31
C SER A 516 -5.23 -67.00 -13.94
N VAL A 517 -4.82 -68.02 -13.20
CA VAL A 517 -3.88 -69.05 -13.67
C VAL A 517 -4.61 -70.38 -13.66
N ASN A 518 -4.90 -70.90 -14.85
CA ASN A 518 -5.55 -72.19 -15.01
C ASN A 518 -4.49 -73.29 -15.23
N ILE A 519 -4.27 -74.10 -14.20
CA ILE A 519 -3.34 -75.22 -14.24
C ILE A 519 -4.07 -76.46 -14.76
N VAL A 520 -3.64 -76.97 -15.91
CA VAL A 520 -4.16 -78.22 -16.49
C VAL A 520 -3.22 -79.36 -16.12
N ARG A 521 -3.64 -80.19 -15.17
CA ARG A 521 -2.95 -81.44 -14.81
C ARG A 521 -3.35 -82.52 -15.81
N ALA A 522 -2.38 -83.08 -16.52
CA ALA A 522 -2.62 -84.11 -17.53
C ALA A 522 -3.34 -85.34 -16.94
N VAL A 523 -4.15 -86.02 -17.76
CA VAL A 523 -4.65 -87.37 -17.45
C VAL A 523 -3.49 -88.36 -17.41
N PRO A 524 -3.61 -89.49 -16.69
CA PRO A 524 -2.53 -90.49 -16.69
C PRO A 524 -2.30 -91.02 -18.11
N ASP A 525 -1.04 -91.30 -18.44
CA ASP A 525 -0.66 -91.84 -19.75
C ASP A 525 -1.14 -93.29 -19.86
N ASP A 526 -1.76 -93.65 -20.98
CA ASP A 526 -2.24 -95.00 -21.29
C ASP A 526 -1.11 -96.04 -21.18
N LEU A 527 0.14 -95.65 -21.47
CA LEU A 527 1.31 -96.52 -21.32
C LEU A 527 1.51 -97.05 -19.89
N VAL A 528 1.14 -96.28 -18.86
CA VAL A 528 1.26 -96.71 -17.46
C VAL A 528 0.28 -97.85 -17.18
N PHE A 529 -0.93 -97.77 -17.74
CA PHE A 529 -1.93 -98.82 -17.60
C PHE A 529 -1.58 -100.07 -18.42
N VAL A 530 -1.00 -99.89 -19.63
CA VAL A 530 -0.51 -101.00 -20.45
C VAL A 530 0.64 -101.75 -19.77
N GLN A 531 1.59 -101.04 -19.17
CA GLN A 531 2.70 -101.68 -18.45
C GLN A 531 2.24 -102.42 -17.19
N ALA A 532 1.29 -101.85 -16.43
CA ALA A 532 0.72 -102.53 -15.27
C ALA A 532 -0.04 -103.81 -15.65
N ASP A 533 -0.79 -103.79 -16.75
CA ASP A 533 -1.45 -104.98 -17.30
C ASP A 533 -0.44 -106.01 -17.81
N LEU A 534 0.70 -105.57 -18.39
CA LEU A 534 1.80 -106.45 -18.82
C LEU A 534 2.49 -107.12 -17.62
N ASP A 535 2.83 -106.35 -16.57
CA ASP A 535 3.51 -106.86 -15.37
C ASP A 535 2.64 -107.86 -14.59
N ALA A 536 1.31 -107.73 -14.67
CA ALA A 536 0.37 -108.67 -14.06
C ALA A 536 0.33 -110.04 -14.78
N ILE A 537 0.82 -110.13 -16.01
CA ILE A 537 0.94 -111.40 -16.75
C ILE A 537 2.20 -112.13 -16.29
N THR A 538 2.01 -113.11 -15.42
CA THR A 538 3.10 -113.94 -14.91
C THR A 538 3.01 -115.36 -15.44
N ALA A 539 4.13 -116.09 -15.40
CA ALA A 539 4.15 -117.52 -15.71
C ALA A 539 3.13 -118.31 -14.87
N GLU A 540 2.98 -117.93 -13.60
CA GLU A 540 2.04 -118.55 -12.66
C GLU A 540 0.58 -118.27 -13.05
N SER A 541 0.27 -117.05 -13.50
CA SER A 541 -1.10 -116.68 -13.86
C SER A 541 -1.58 -117.32 -15.16
N ILE A 542 -0.67 -117.71 -16.06
CA ILE A 542 -1.04 -118.25 -17.39
C ILE A 542 -0.90 -119.77 -17.53
N ARG A 543 -0.13 -120.43 -16.65
CA ARG A 543 0.20 -121.87 -16.79
C ARG A 543 -0.99 -122.83 -16.63
N GLY A 544 -2.15 -122.35 -16.15
CA GLY A 544 -3.31 -123.21 -15.90
C GLY A 544 -2.98 -124.33 -14.89
N SER A 545 -3.28 -125.59 -15.24
CA SER A 545 -2.98 -126.76 -14.39
C SER A 545 -1.59 -127.38 -14.63
N ASN A 546 -0.73 -126.76 -15.45
CA ASN A 546 0.61 -127.27 -15.74
C ASN A 546 1.58 -127.01 -14.58
N THR A 547 2.50 -127.95 -14.33
CA THR A 547 3.51 -127.85 -13.26
C THR A 547 4.62 -126.86 -13.57
N ASP A 548 4.88 -126.55 -14.84
CA ASP A 548 5.79 -125.51 -15.33
C ASP A 548 5.41 -125.07 -16.76
N LEU A 549 6.07 -124.04 -17.30
CA LEU A 549 5.84 -123.53 -18.66
C LEU A 549 6.63 -124.26 -19.75
N ASN A 550 7.58 -125.12 -19.38
CA ASN A 550 8.44 -125.83 -20.33
C ASN A 550 7.84 -127.17 -20.76
N THR A 551 6.84 -127.66 -20.00
CA THR A 551 6.20 -128.96 -20.19
C THR A 551 4.68 -128.78 -20.21
N VAL A 552 4.16 -128.20 -21.29
CA VAL A 552 2.73 -127.92 -21.44
C VAL A 552 1.99 -129.20 -21.85
N VAL A 553 1.28 -129.81 -20.90
CA VAL A 553 0.48 -131.04 -21.07
C VAL A 553 -1.03 -130.77 -21.05
N ALA A 554 -1.43 -129.54 -20.69
CA ALA A 554 -2.81 -129.06 -20.72
C ALA A 554 -2.86 -127.60 -21.22
N SER A 555 -4.02 -127.15 -21.72
CA SER A 555 -4.19 -125.79 -22.22
C SER A 555 -3.83 -124.70 -21.19
N LEU A 556 -3.19 -123.64 -21.65
CA LEU A 556 -2.86 -122.43 -20.87
C LEU A 556 -4.11 -121.56 -20.68
N SER A 557 -4.13 -120.78 -19.60
CA SER A 557 -5.16 -119.74 -19.37
C SER A 557 -4.60 -118.40 -19.80
N LEU A 558 -4.84 -118.04 -21.06
CA LEU A 558 -4.29 -116.82 -21.65
C LEU A 558 -5.33 -115.69 -21.59
N PRO A 559 -5.11 -114.62 -20.79
CA PRO A 559 -6.02 -113.48 -20.76
C PRO A 559 -5.99 -112.72 -22.09
N THR A 560 -7.14 -112.30 -22.60
CA THR A 560 -7.28 -111.49 -23.82
C THR A 560 -7.46 -110.00 -23.56
N SER A 561 -7.62 -109.63 -22.28
CA SER A 561 -7.72 -108.26 -21.80
C SER A 561 -7.10 -108.13 -20.42
N GLY A 562 -6.38 -107.04 -20.19
CA GLY A 562 -5.84 -106.68 -18.88
C GLY A 562 -6.89 -106.01 -18.00
N ALA A 563 -6.65 -105.98 -16.68
CA ALA A 563 -7.58 -105.39 -15.72
C ALA A 563 -7.79 -103.88 -15.92
N SER A 564 -6.82 -103.21 -16.54
CA SER A 564 -6.86 -101.79 -16.89
C SER A 564 -7.39 -101.53 -18.30
N GLY A 565 -7.90 -102.57 -18.99
CA GLY A 565 -8.55 -102.46 -20.30
C GLY A 565 -7.61 -102.64 -21.49
N SER A 566 -6.33 -102.99 -21.28
CA SER A 566 -5.40 -103.28 -22.37
C SER A 566 -5.83 -104.52 -23.16
N VAL A 567 -5.66 -104.50 -24.49
CA VAL A 567 -5.89 -105.68 -25.33
C VAL A 567 -4.63 -106.54 -25.32
N ILE A 568 -4.78 -107.82 -24.96
CA ILE A 568 -3.66 -108.78 -24.89
C ILE A 568 -3.78 -109.78 -26.05
N SER A 569 -2.72 -109.88 -26.84
CA SER A 569 -2.60 -110.85 -27.94
C SER A 569 -1.45 -111.80 -27.69
N TRP A 570 -1.69 -113.09 -27.91
CA TRP A 570 -0.71 -114.15 -27.71
C TRP A 570 -0.30 -114.78 -29.04
N SER A 571 0.96 -115.20 -29.14
CA SER A 571 1.47 -115.97 -30.26
C SER A 571 2.31 -117.14 -29.79
N SER A 572 2.13 -118.28 -30.45
CA SER A 572 2.90 -119.50 -30.25
C SER A 572 3.89 -119.65 -31.39
N SER A 573 5.15 -119.92 -31.06
CA SER A 573 6.19 -120.26 -32.05
C SER A 573 6.03 -121.69 -32.59
N ASN A 574 5.20 -122.52 -31.95
CA ASN A 574 4.88 -123.87 -32.39
C ASN A 574 3.36 -124.10 -32.31
N ILE A 575 2.65 -123.53 -33.28
CA ILE A 575 1.18 -123.58 -33.34
C ILE A 575 0.61 -125.01 -33.43
N ASN A 576 1.43 -125.97 -33.89
CA ASN A 576 1.04 -127.37 -34.01
C ASN A 576 1.04 -128.11 -32.66
N ALA A 577 1.73 -127.57 -31.64
CA ALA A 577 1.72 -128.12 -30.28
C ALA A 577 0.81 -127.32 -29.34
N LEU A 578 0.76 -126.00 -29.52
CA LEU A 578 -0.03 -125.09 -28.70
C LEU A 578 -0.55 -123.94 -29.56
N SER A 579 -1.87 -123.77 -29.64
CA SER A 579 -2.49 -122.69 -30.41
C SER A 579 -2.19 -121.32 -29.81
N ASN A 580 -2.39 -120.24 -30.59
CA ASN A 580 -2.26 -118.86 -30.11
C ASN A 580 -3.27 -118.51 -29.01
N ALA A 581 -4.34 -119.29 -28.85
CA ALA A 581 -5.29 -119.17 -27.74
C ALA A 581 -4.87 -119.98 -26.50
N GLY A 582 -3.69 -120.62 -26.52
CA GLY A 582 -3.19 -121.44 -25.43
C GLY A 582 -3.76 -122.86 -25.38
N ALA A 583 -4.44 -123.33 -26.45
CA ALA A 583 -5.01 -124.68 -26.48
C ALA A 583 -3.97 -125.71 -26.94
N VAL A 584 -3.77 -126.79 -26.19
CA VAL A 584 -2.88 -127.90 -26.59
C VAL A 584 -3.48 -128.64 -27.78
N ILE A 585 -2.67 -128.87 -28.81
CA ILE A 585 -3.06 -129.60 -30.01
C ILE A 585 -2.25 -130.91 -30.03
N ASN A 586 -2.95 -132.05 -29.96
CA ASN A 586 -2.36 -133.39 -30.01
C ASN A 586 -2.17 -133.87 -31.46
#